data_AF-A0A165V6W4-F1
#
_entry.id   AF-A0A165V6W4-F1
#
_cell.length_a   1.000
_cell.length_b   1.000
_cell.length_c   1.000
_cell.angle_alpha   90.00
_cell.angle_beta   90.00
_cell.angle_gamma   90.00
#
_symmetry.space_group_name_H-M   'P 1'
#
loop_
_entity.id
_entity.type
_entity.pdbx_description
1 polymer ?
#
loop_
_entity_poly.entity_id
_entity_poly.type
_entity_poly.pdbx_seq_one_letter_code
_entity_poly.pdbx_strand_id
1 'polypeptide(L)'
;MAGEDEQSPAGDSNTERPAAAPTDATDRSELLNRARTFLRSPQVSDEDIWAKRKFLTEKGLTEPEIDGLLRELPPRAQVPQVPPRTYPQPPPSRLPDLLAGIIRITGWIAGASALLLLVYYRFILPRLARSYDARCRLVRHQKGLVARLNASLAGLKDAQEEAYADLPRPDPFEEPPEYRVCRSVDDVLAVCEDEVPEYTLLRCALGEFAAEGTEASTSALFERLRSKIPSLDTPEGLAYQERLWRTLTSSSPFTPSDLSHPESCTWTYTPPPPRAPSALAATLSALHSALPEPAQTPRYQHTQQALADFTGYLTTHAYASATFLQGSDYGFSETGEDEVKREIRALKGLVLNRQG
;
A
#
# COMPACT_ATOMS: atom_id res chain seq x y z
N MET A 1 -26.79 57.73 14.97
CA MET A 1 -28.00 57.54 15.80
C MET A 1 -27.57 57.80 17.23
N ALA A 2 -28.14 58.86 17.82
CA ALA A 2 -28.17 59.25 19.24
C ALA A 2 -26.82 59.29 19.99
N GLY A 3 -26.48 60.34 20.72
CA GLY A 3 -27.24 61.44 21.29
C GLY A 3 -26.36 61.97 22.44
N GLU A 4 -26.20 63.29 22.53
CA GLU A 4 -26.85 64.10 23.57
C GLU A 4 -25.99 64.07 24.85
N ASP A 5 -25.28 65.17 25.14
CA ASP A 5 -25.76 66.27 26.01
C ASP A 5 -25.24 66.00 27.43
N GLU A 6 -25.00 66.92 28.36
CA GLU A 6 -25.47 68.27 28.63
C GLU A 6 -24.58 68.73 29.84
N GLN A 7 -24.07 69.96 29.89
CA GLN A 7 -24.65 71.10 30.64
C GLN A 7 -23.82 71.50 31.88
N SER A 8 -23.31 72.73 31.82
CA SER A 8 -22.98 73.61 32.97
C SER A 8 -24.22 73.86 33.84
N PRO A 9 -24.13 74.31 35.11
CA PRO A 9 -24.14 75.76 35.43
C PRO A 9 -23.31 76.12 36.71
N ALA A 10 -22.74 77.32 36.86
CA ALA A 10 -23.31 78.64 37.16
C ALA A 10 -23.88 78.84 38.58
N GLY A 11 -23.56 79.98 39.20
CA GLY A 11 -24.17 80.54 40.41
C GLY A 11 -23.11 81.15 41.34
N ASP A 12 -22.89 82.48 41.33
CA ASP A 12 -23.63 83.51 42.10
C ASP A 12 -23.52 83.29 43.62
N SER A 13 -23.23 84.24 44.51
CA SER A 13 -23.33 85.70 44.47
C SER A 13 -22.83 86.28 45.81
N ASN A 14 -22.60 87.60 45.80
CA ASN A 14 -22.92 88.54 46.88
C ASN A 14 -22.14 88.61 48.22
N THR A 15 -21.69 89.85 48.45
CA THR A 15 -21.98 90.67 49.66
C THR A 15 -21.27 90.28 50.96
N GLU A 16 -20.43 91.16 51.51
CA GLU A 16 -20.83 92.16 52.53
C GLU A 16 -19.61 92.94 53.06
N ARG A 17 -19.80 94.25 53.28
CA ARG A 17 -18.88 95.19 53.95
C ARG A 17 -19.50 95.56 55.29
N PRO A 18 -18.76 95.49 56.41
CA PRO A 18 -18.53 96.69 57.24
C PRO A 18 -17.09 96.70 57.84
N ALA A 19 -16.34 97.79 57.81
CA ALA A 19 -16.38 99.00 58.65
C ALA A 19 -15.69 98.88 60.03
N ALA A 20 -14.90 99.92 60.33
CA ALA A 20 -14.39 100.38 61.63
C ALA A 20 -13.14 99.70 62.22
N ALA A 21 -12.01 100.41 62.11
CA ALA A 21 -10.88 100.30 63.02
C ALA A 21 -11.14 101.17 64.27
N PRO A 22 -10.81 100.68 65.48
CA PRO A 22 -10.48 101.52 66.61
C PRO A 22 -9.00 101.41 67.00
N THR A 23 -8.52 102.59 67.35
CA THR A 23 -7.25 102.98 67.96
C THR A 23 -7.16 102.55 69.42
N ASP A 24 -6.24 101.64 69.73
CA ASP A 24 -5.51 101.60 71.01
C ASP A 24 -4.20 100.82 70.78
N ALA A 25 -3.05 101.48 70.98
CA ALA A 25 -1.74 100.93 70.62
C ALA A 25 -1.34 99.71 71.47
N THR A 26 -1.84 99.64 72.71
CA THR A 26 -1.58 98.54 73.64
C THR A 26 -2.35 97.28 73.23
N ASP A 27 -3.64 97.40 72.92
CA ASP A 27 -4.49 96.30 72.44
C ASP A 27 -4.00 95.74 71.10
N ARG A 28 -3.45 96.62 70.24
CA ARG A 28 -2.88 96.22 68.95
C ARG A 28 -1.68 95.28 69.11
N SER A 29 -0.84 95.52 70.12
CA SER A 29 0.30 94.63 70.42
C SER A 29 -0.13 93.25 70.95
N GLU A 30 -1.21 93.19 71.73
CA GLU A 30 -1.80 91.93 72.20
C GLU A 30 -2.42 91.13 71.05
N LEU A 31 -3.11 91.81 70.12
CA LEU A 31 -3.67 91.19 68.91
C LEU A 31 -2.57 90.60 68.02
N LEU A 32 -1.45 91.31 67.83
CA LEU A 32 -0.29 90.79 67.10
C LEU A 32 0.31 89.55 67.78
N ASN A 33 0.39 89.51 69.11
CA ASN A 33 0.87 88.34 69.85
C ASN A 33 -0.09 87.14 69.78
N ARG A 34 -1.41 87.38 69.82
CA ARG A 34 -2.41 86.32 69.60
C ARG A 34 -2.34 85.80 68.16
N ALA A 35 -2.19 86.69 67.18
CA ALA A 35 -2.00 86.31 65.78
C ALA A 35 -0.75 85.46 65.59
N ARG A 36 0.38 85.82 66.22
CA ARG A 36 1.61 84.99 66.21
C ARG A 36 1.37 83.61 66.81
N THR A 37 0.64 83.52 67.92
CA THR A 37 0.34 82.24 68.57
C THR A 37 -0.59 81.39 67.70
N PHE A 38 -1.60 81.99 67.08
CA PHE A 38 -2.53 81.32 66.16
C PHE A 38 -1.80 80.75 64.93
N LEU A 39 -0.92 81.56 64.31
CA LEU A 39 -0.14 81.16 63.14
C LEU A 39 0.90 80.06 63.46
N ARG A 40 1.30 79.89 64.72
CA ARG A 40 2.16 78.79 65.18
C ARG A 40 1.38 77.53 65.56
N SER A 41 0.05 77.57 65.59
CA SER A 41 -0.74 76.39 65.93
C SER A 41 -0.69 75.36 64.80
N PRO A 42 -0.55 74.06 65.10
CA PRO A 42 -0.39 73.02 64.09
C PRO A 42 -1.63 72.78 63.23
N GLN A 43 -2.81 73.20 63.70
CA GLN A 43 -4.05 73.10 62.91
C GLN A 43 -4.12 74.16 61.81
N VAL A 44 -3.56 75.34 62.07
CA VAL A 44 -3.55 76.47 61.14
C VAL A 44 -2.32 76.42 60.25
N SER A 45 -1.22 75.81 60.67
CA SER A 45 0.01 75.74 59.86
C SER A 45 -0.23 75.19 58.46
N ASP A 46 -1.13 74.22 58.33
CA ASP A 46 -1.38 73.50 57.08
C ASP A 46 -2.46 74.17 56.20
N GLU A 47 -3.12 75.22 56.72
CA GLU A 47 -4.17 75.94 56.01
C GLU A 47 -3.58 76.93 54.98
N ASP A 48 -4.29 77.18 53.88
CA ASP A 48 -3.81 78.02 52.79
C ASP A 48 -3.47 79.45 53.24
N ILE A 49 -2.42 80.02 52.65
CA ILE A 49 -1.95 81.39 52.94
C ILE A 49 -3.09 82.41 52.75
N TRP A 50 -3.99 82.15 51.79
CA TRP A 50 -5.13 83.02 51.52
C TRP A 50 -6.19 82.97 52.63
N ALA A 51 -6.48 81.79 53.18
CA ALA A 51 -7.41 81.63 54.32
C ALA A 51 -6.86 82.32 55.59
N LYS A 52 -5.55 82.16 55.85
CA LYS A 52 -4.85 82.87 56.94
C LYS A 52 -4.94 84.38 56.79
N ARG A 53 -4.70 84.91 55.58
CA ARG A 53 -4.84 86.35 55.29
C ARG A 53 -6.26 86.83 55.56
N LYS A 54 -7.26 86.11 55.03
CA LYS A 54 -8.68 86.44 55.22
C LYS A 54 -9.07 86.46 56.71
N PHE A 55 -8.67 85.44 57.47
CA PHE A 55 -8.93 85.37 58.91
C PHE A 55 -8.25 86.51 59.67
N LEU A 56 -6.99 86.84 59.36
CA LEU A 56 -6.29 87.95 60.03
C LEU A 56 -6.88 89.31 59.67
N THR A 57 -7.33 89.52 58.43
CA THR A 57 -8.08 90.73 58.05
C THR A 57 -9.43 90.80 58.76
N GLU A 58 -10.16 89.69 58.90
CA GLU A 58 -11.42 89.63 59.67
C GLU A 58 -11.21 89.91 61.17
N LYS A 59 -10.01 89.62 61.71
CA LYS A 59 -9.62 89.97 63.08
C LYS A 59 -9.12 91.41 63.25
N GLY A 60 -9.19 92.23 62.19
CA GLY A 60 -8.89 93.66 62.25
C GLY A 60 -7.41 94.03 62.14
N LEU A 61 -6.54 93.11 61.71
CA LEU A 61 -5.15 93.43 61.37
C LEU A 61 -5.06 94.09 59.99
N THR A 62 -4.15 95.05 59.83
CA THR A 62 -3.95 95.71 58.53
C THR A 62 -3.05 94.87 57.63
N GLU A 63 -3.26 94.94 56.31
CA GLU A 63 -2.45 94.21 55.31
C GLU A 63 -0.92 94.28 55.53
N PRO A 64 -0.29 95.45 55.82
CA PRO A 64 1.16 95.49 56.06
C PRO A 64 1.59 94.73 57.33
N GLU A 65 0.74 94.68 58.37
CA GLU A 65 1.02 93.91 59.58
C GLU A 65 0.92 92.40 59.30
N ILE A 66 -0.07 92.00 58.52
CA ILE A 66 -0.27 90.62 58.09
C ILE A 66 0.92 90.14 57.27
N ASP A 67 1.39 90.94 56.32
CA ASP A 67 2.58 90.62 55.53
C ASP A 67 3.85 90.55 56.39
N GLY A 68 3.97 91.42 57.40
CA GLY A 68 5.03 91.34 58.41
C GLY A 68 5.00 90.01 59.18
N LEU A 69 3.84 89.60 59.68
CA LEU A 69 3.66 88.35 60.42
C LEU A 69 3.91 87.11 59.55
N LEU A 70 3.45 87.13 58.30
CA LEU A 70 3.69 86.06 57.33
C LEU A 70 5.18 85.93 56.95
N ARG A 71 5.93 87.04 57.01
CA ARG A 71 7.38 87.05 56.76
C ARG A 71 8.21 86.62 57.98
N GLU A 72 7.68 86.82 59.19
CA GLU A 72 8.28 86.37 60.46
C GLU A 72 8.12 84.86 60.70
N LEU A 73 7.19 84.19 60.01
CA LEU A 73 7.03 82.75 60.09
C LEU A 73 8.27 82.05 59.50
N PRO A 74 8.85 81.07 60.21
CA PRO A 74 10.05 80.38 59.74
C PRO A 74 9.76 79.73 58.38
N PRO A 75 10.68 79.83 57.40
CA PRO A 75 10.49 79.32 56.03
C PRO A 75 10.24 77.80 55.95
N ARG A 76 10.36 77.08 57.07
CA ARG A 76 9.98 75.66 57.20
C ARG A 76 8.47 75.41 57.16
N ALA A 77 7.63 76.40 57.46
CA ALA A 77 6.17 76.27 57.42
C ALA A 77 5.55 76.64 56.04
N GLN A 78 6.34 77.18 55.10
CA GLN A 78 5.86 77.67 53.80
C GLN A 78 6.26 76.79 52.62
N VAL A 79 6.94 75.68 52.86
CA VAL A 79 7.24 74.69 51.81
C VAL A 79 6.43 73.44 52.14
N PRO A 80 5.44 73.06 51.32
CA PRO A 80 4.80 71.76 51.44
C PRO A 80 5.92 70.72 51.47
N GLN A 81 6.00 69.92 52.54
CA GLN A 81 6.88 68.77 52.52
C GLN A 81 6.35 67.81 51.47
N VAL A 82 6.82 67.96 50.23
CA VAL A 82 6.65 66.95 49.20
C VAL A 82 7.31 65.72 49.78
N PRO A 83 6.56 64.63 50.09
CA PRO A 83 7.17 63.41 50.57
C PRO A 83 8.24 63.02 49.53
N PRO A 84 9.40 62.49 49.96
CA PRO A 84 10.44 62.05 49.04
C PRO A 84 9.76 61.20 47.96
N ARG A 85 10.04 61.50 46.67
CA ARG A 85 9.50 60.78 45.52
C ARG A 85 9.73 59.28 45.71
N THR A 86 8.80 58.59 46.36
CA THR A 86 8.73 57.15 46.50
C THR A 86 8.01 56.61 45.27
N TYR A 87 8.57 56.88 44.10
CA TYR A 87 8.35 55.93 43.02
C TYR A 87 9.07 54.66 43.45
N PRO A 88 8.38 53.52 43.61
CA PRO A 88 9.08 52.27 43.81
C PRO A 88 10.07 52.13 42.64
N GLN A 89 11.33 51.80 42.96
CA GLN A 89 12.30 51.48 41.92
C GLN A 89 11.65 50.43 40.99
N PRO A 90 11.66 50.64 39.67
CA PRO A 90 11.08 49.65 38.77
C PRO A 90 11.80 48.32 39.02
N PRO A 91 11.05 47.20 39.14
CA PRO A 91 11.66 45.91 39.39
C PRO A 91 12.70 45.62 38.29
N PRO A 92 13.86 45.03 38.62
CA PRO A 92 14.88 44.70 37.64
C PRO A 92 14.27 43.82 36.54
N SER A 93 14.62 44.12 35.28
CA SER A 93 14.09 43.41 34.12
C SER A 93 14.40 41.92 34.20
N ARG A 94 13.39 41.05 34.06
CA ARG A 94 13.55 39.58 33.99
C ARG A 94 13.97 39.06 32.60
N LEU A 95 14.29 39.95 31.67
CA LEU A 95 14.73 39.60 30.32
C LEU A 95 15.96 38.67 30.25
N PRO A 96 17.04 38.86 31.04
CA PRO A 96 18.18 37.95 30.98
C PRO A 96 17.82 36.53 31.44
N ASP A 97 16.95 36.40 32.45
CA ASP A 97 16.48 35.10 32.92
C ASP A 97 15.61 34.39 31.87
N LEU A 98 14.75 35.13 31.18
CA LEU A 98 13.95 34.60 30.08
C LEU A 98 14.83 34.16 28.90
N LEU A 99 15.83 34.95 28.53
CA LEU A 99 16.79 34.59 27.47
C LEU A 99 17.60 33.36 27.83
N ALA A 100 18.10 33.27 29.07
CA ALA A 100 18.81 32.09 29.56
C ALA A 100 17.90 30.84 29.54
N GLY A 101 16.62 31.00 29.91
CA GLY A 101 15.60 29.95 29.80
C GLY A 101 15.40 29.47 28.36
N ILE A 102 15.24 30.39 27.41
CA ILE A 102 15.06 30.07 25.99
C ILE A 102 16.29 29.35 25.43
N ILE A 103 17.50 29.85 25.71
CA ILE A 103 18.76 29.21 25.26
C ILE A 103 18.87 27.78 25.80
N ARG A 104 18.46 27.55 27.05
CA ARG A 104 18.47 26.21 27.63
C ARG A 104 17.48 25.27 26.91
N ILE A 105 16.26 25.74 26.63
CA ILE A 105 15.23 24.96 25.93
C ILE A 105 15.67 24.65 24.50
N THR A 106 16.20 25.63 23.76
CA THR A 106 16.69 25.41 22.40
C THR A 106 17.89 24.47 22.38
N GLY A 107 18.77 24.54 23.38
CA GLY A 107 19.87 23.59 23.57
C GLY A 107 19.38 22.14 23.74
N TRP A 108 18.34 21.91 24.57
CA TRP A 108 17.74 20.58 24.72
C TRP A 108 17.11 20.08 23.42
N ILE A 109 16.40 20.94 22.69
CA ILE A 109 15.78 20.58 21.41
C ILE A 109 16.85 20.22 20.38
N ALA A 110 17.90 21.05 20.26
CA ALA A 110 19.01 20.81 19.35
C ALA A 110 19.79 19.53 19.72
N GLY A 111 20.01 19.28 21.01
CA GLY A 111 20.66 18.05 21.48
C GLY A 111 19.82 16.81 21.21
N ALA A 112 18.52 16.86 21.48
CA ALA A 112 17.60 15.75 21.23
C ALA A 112 17.47 15.43 19.73
N SER A 113 17.40 16.45 18.87
CA SER A 113 17.33 16.25 17.42
C SER A 113 18.63 15.68 16.86
N ALA A 114 19.79 16.14 17.35
CA ALA A 114 21.08 15.57 16.98
C ALA A 114 21.22 14.10 17.41
N LEU A 115 20.75 13.75 18.61
CA LEU A 115 20.73 12.35 19.09
C LEU A 115 19.82 11.48 18.21
N LEU A 116 18.62 11.97 17.87
CA LEU A 116 17.68 11.26 16.99
C LEU A 116 18.30 11.01 15.61
N LEU A 117 18.95 12.01 15.02
CA LEU A 117 19.65 11.87 13.74
C LEU A 117 20.78 10.84 13.84
N LEU A 118 21.56 10.88 14.92
CA LEU A 118 22.62 9.89 15.14
C LEU A 118 22.04 8.47 15.21
N VAL A 119 20.95 8.26 15.96
CA VAL A 119 20.28 6.95 16.04
C VAL A 119 19.75 6.51 14.68
N TYR A 120 19.15 7.42 13.92
CA TYR A 120 18.63 7.15 12.58
C TYR A 120 19.72 6.70 11.62
N TYR A 121 20.81 7.47 11.50
CA TYR A 121 21.90 7.16 10.58
C TYR A 121 22.75 5.97 11.03
N ARG A 122 22.94 5.78 12.34
CA ARG A 122 23.80 4.72 12.89
C ARG A 122 23.10 3.36 12.93
N PHE A 123 21.79 3.31 13.19
CA PHE A 123 21.09 2.04 13.44
C PHE A 123 19.97 1.75 12.45
N ILE A 124 19.12 2.74 12.15
CA ILE A 124 17.92 2.49 11.34
C ILE A 124 18.29 2.34 9.87
N LEU A 125 19.07 3.28 9.32
CA LEU A 125 19.49 3.27 7.93
C LEU A 125 20.26 1.99 7.52
N PRO A 126 21.28 1.50 8.26
CA PRO A 126 21.99 0.28 7.85
C PRO A 126 21.11 -0.97 7.95
N ARG A 127 20.13 -1.04 8.86
CA ARG A 127 19.18 -2.15 8.91
C ARG A 127 18.25 -2.15 7.71
N LEU A 128 17.72 -0.98 7.33
CA LEU A 128 16.91 -0.82 6.13
C LEU A 128 17.69 -1.21 4.87
N ALA A 129 18.92 -0.71 4.73
CA ALA A 129 19.78 -1.04 3.58
C ALA A 129 20.03 -2.56 3.47
N ARG A 130 20.38 -3.24 4.57
CA ARG A 130 20.61 -4.70 4.57
C ARG A 130 19.37 -5.49 4.17
N SER A 131 18.20 -5.12 4.69
CA SER A 131 16.95 -5.80 4.34
C SER A 131 16.54 -5.55 2.89
N TYR A 132 16.77 -4.34 2.38
CA TYR A 132 16.54 -3.99 0.98
C TYR A 132 17.45 -4.82 0.05
N ASP A 133 18.75 -4.87 0.33
CA ASP A 133 19.70 -5.65 -0.45
C ASP A 133 19.36 -7.14 -0.46
N ALA A 134 18.96 -7.70 0.68
CA ALA A 134 18.53 -9.09 0.78
C ALA A 134 17.30 -9.37 -0.11
N ARG A 135 16.30 -8.49 -0.08
CA ARG A 135 15.10 -8.59 -0.95
C ARG A 135 15.48 -8.48 -2.42
N CYS A 136 16.34 -7.54 -2.79
CA CYS A 136 16.81 -7.39 -4.16
C CYS A 136 17.56 -8.63 -4.66
N ARG A 137 18.40 -9.24 -3.82
CA ARG A 137 19.09 -10.50 -4.14
C ARG A 137 18.10 -11.65 -4.36
N LEU A 138 17.10 -11.78 -3.50
CA LEU A 138 16.06 -12.80 -3.64
C LEU A 138 15.28 -12.65 -4.95
N VAL A 139 14.82 -11.44 -5.25
CA VAL A 139 14.09 -11.15 -6.50
C VAL A 139 14.96 -11.42 -7.72
N ARG A 140 16.25 -11.03 -7.69
CA ARG A 140 17.19 -11.33 -8.77
C ARG A 140 17.38 -12.84 -8.96
N HIS A 141 17.50 -13.59 -7.87
CA HIS A 141 17.62 -15.04 -7.91
C HIS A 141 16.37 -15.71 -8.48
N GLN A 142 15.18 -15.31 -8.04
CA GLN A 142 13.90 -15.81 -8.56
C GLN A 142 13.77 -15.55 -10.06
N LYS A 143 14.06 -14.32 -10.51
CA LYS A 143 14.07 -13.98 -11.93
C LYS A 143 15.06 -14.84 -12.72
N GLY A 144 16.24 -15.09 -12.15
CA GLY A 144 17.25 -15.97 -12.74
C GLY A 144 16.76 -17.43 -12.88
N LEU A 145 16.07 -17.96 -11.87
CA LEU A 145 15.50 -19.31 -11.93
C LEU A 145 14.40 -19.42 -12.99
N VAL A 146 13.47 -18.46 -13.05
CA VAL A 146 12.41 -18.45 -14.06
C VAL A 146 12.99 -18.36 -15.48
N ALA A 147 14.02 -17.52 -15.67
CA ALA A 147 14.71 -17.44 -16.95
C ALA A 147 15.37 -18.77 -17.35
N ARG A 148 16.01 -19.47 -16.40
CA ARG A 148 16.59 -20.81 -16.64
C ARG A 148 15.54 -21.85 -16.96
N LEU A 149 14.41 -21.85 -16.26
CA LEU A 149 13.30 -22.76 -16.53
C LEU A 149 12.74 -22.53 -17.93
N ASN A 150 12.48 -21.27 -18.31
CA ASN A 150 12.01 -20.94 -19.65
C ASN A 150 13.01 -21.36 -20.73
N ALA A 151 14.31 -21.15 -20.51
CA ALA A 151 15.35 -21.61 -21.43
C ALA A 151 15.37 -23.15 -21.55
N SER A 152 15.20 -23.88 -20.43
CA SER A 152 15.11 -25.35 -20.47
C SER A 152 13.84 -25.85 -21.15
N LEU A 153 12.71 -25.17 -20.98
CA LEU A 153 11.45 -25.51 -21.66
C LEU A 153 11.54 -25.26 -23.15
N ALA A 154 12.17 -24.15 -23.57
CA ALA A 154 12.43 -23.89 -24.99
C ALA A 154 13.33 -24.99 -25.58
N GLY A 155 14.46 -25.31 -24.92
CA GLY A 155 15.34 -26.37 -25.40
C GLY A 155 14.68 -27.75 -25.44
N LEU A 156 13.80 -28.07 -24.48
CA LEU A 156 13.02 -29.32 -24.52
C LEU A 156 12.00 -29.33 -25.66
N LYS A 157 11.37 -28.20 -25.96
CA LYS A 157 10.46 -28.08 -27.12
C LYS A 157 11.20 -28.26 -28.43
N ASP A 158 12.35 -27.61 -28.58
CA ASP A 158 13.18 -27.74 -29.79
C ASP A 158 13.63 -29.21 -29.97
N ALA A 159 14.08 -29.86 -28.90
CA ALA A 159 14.46 -31.27 -28.92
C ALA A 159 13.26 -32.21 -29.17
N GLN A 160 12.08 -31.86 -28.66
CA GLN A 160 10.84 -32.57 -28.97
C GLN A 160 10.48 -32.41 -30.44
N GLU A 161 10.49 -31.20 -30.98
CA GLU A 161 10.20 -30.94 -32.39
C GLU A 161 11.17 -31.70 -33.31
N GLU A 162 12.45 -31.76 -32.96
CA GLU A 162 13.45 -32.57 -33.68
C GLU A 162 13.14 -34.08 -33.57
N ALA A 163 12.82 -34.58 -32.38
CA ALA A 163 12.49 -36.00 -32.17
C ALA A 163 11.14 -36.41 -32.78
N TYR A 164 10.17 -35.48 -32.86
CA TYR A 164 8.85 -35.69 -33.45
C TYR A 164 8.81 -35.40 -34.95
N ALA A 165 9.87 -34.84 -35.55
CA ALA A 165 9.94 -34.61 -36.99
C ALA A 165 9.77 -35.91 -37.79
N ASP A 166 10.28 -37.02 -37.25
CA ASP A 166 10.19 -38.36 -37.86
C ASP A 166 8.88 -39.10 -37.55
N LEU A 167 8.13 -38.63 -36.54
CA LEU A 167 6.88 -39.27 -36.16
C LEU A 167 5.74 -38.81 -37.07
N PRO A 168 4.86 -39.72 -37.51
CA PRO A 168 3.70 -39.34 -38.31
C PRO A 168 2.85 -38.39 -37.47
N ARG A 169 2.68 -37.16 -37.94
CA ARG A 169 1.80 -36.20 -37.28
C ARG A 169 0.39 -36.82 -37.21
N PRO A 170 -0.28 -36.76 -36.05
CA PRO A 170 -1.67 -37.17 -35.95
C PRO A 170 -2.44 -36.40 -37.01
N ASP A 171 -3.27 -37.10 -37.77
CA ASP A 171 -4.08 -36.43 -38.79
C ASP A 171 -5.01 -35.47 -38.05
N PRO A 172 -4.95 -34.14 -38.31
CA PRO A 172 -5.84 -33.19 -37.64
C PRO A 172 -7.32 -33.51 -37.91
N PHE A 173 -7.59 -34.37 -38.90
CA PHE A 173 -8.91 -34.84 -39.29
C PHE A 173 -9.14 -36.32 -38.96
N GLU A 174 -8.35 -36.92 -38.05
CA GLU A 174 -8.62 -38.29 -37.62
C GLU A 174 -9.93 -38.37 -36.82
N GLU A 175 -10.93 -39.02 -37.40
CA GLU A 175 -12.20 -39.23 -36.72
C GLU A 175 -12.04 -40.17 -35.53
N PRO A 176 -12.63 -39.82 -34.37
CA PRO A 176 -12.77 -40.75 -33.26
C PRO A 176 -13.48 -42.03 -33.73
N PRO A 177 -13.08 -43.20 -33.20
CA PRO A 177 -13.55 -44.49 -33.71
C PRO A 177 -15.07 -44.67 -33.62
N GLU A 178 -15.71 -43.99 -32.67
CA GLU A 178 -17.15 -44.00 -32.44
C GLU A 178 -17.93 -43.45 -33.64
N TYR A 179 -17.42 -42.39 -34.27
CA TYR A 179 -18.10 -41.70 -35.37
C TYR A 179 -17.79 -42.28 -36.74
N ARG A 180 -16.82 -43.20 -36.85
CA ARG A 180 -16.46 -43.85 -38.13
C ARG A 180 -17.59 -44.71 -38.70
N VAL A 181 -18.50 -45.17 -37.83
CA VAL A 181 -19.65 -46.02 -38.22
C VAL A 181 -20.83 -45.19 -38.71
N CYS A 182 -20.94 -43.93 -38.26
CA CYS A 182 -22.03 -43.03 -38.62
C CYS A 182 -22.00 -42.69 -40.12
N ARG A 183 -23.15 -42.85 -40.79
CA ARG A 183 -23.32 -42.54 -42.22
C ARG A 183 -24.24 -41.36 -42.45
N SER A 184 -25.16 -41.11 -41.52
CA SER A 184 -26.09 -39.97 -41.55
C SER A 184 -25.81 -38.98 -40.43
N VAL A 185 -26.31 -37.75 -40.58
CA VAL A 185 -26.29 -36.71 -39.55
C VAL A 185 -27.11 -37.15 -38.33
N ASP A 186 -28.22 -37.85 -38.56
CA ASP A 186 -29.07 -38.38 -37.49
C ASP A 186 -28.32 -39.43 -36.65
N ASP A 187 -27.49 -40.29 -37.28
CA ASP A 187 -26.64 -41.25 -36.56
C ASP A 187 -25.62 -40.55 -35.66
N VAL A 188 -25.06 -39.42 -36.09
CA VAL A 188 -24.08 -38.66 -35.31
C VAL A 188 -24.75 -38.01 -34.10
N LEU A 189 -25.94 -37.46 -34.28
CA LEU A 189 -26.72 -36.85 -33.20
C LEU A 189 -27.25 -37.89 -32.20
N ALA A 190 -27.44 -39.14 -32.62
CA ALA A 190 -27.82 -40.22 -31.72
C ALA A 190 -26.67 -40.69 -30.82
N VAL A 191 -25.41 -40.54 -31.28
CA VAL A 191 -24.21 -40.95 -30.55
C VAL A 191 -23.66 -39.83 -29.66
N CYS A 192 -23.86 -38.56 -30.04
CA CYS A 192 -23.30 -37.41 -29.35
C CYS A 192 -24.33 -36.68 -28.48
N GLU A 193 -24.04 -36.50 -27.19
CA GLU A 193 -24.88 -35.70 -26.27
C GLU A 193 -24.46 -34.21 -26.22
N ASP A 194 -23.19 -33.89 -26.49
CA ASP A 194 -22.60 -32.57 -26.23
C ASP A 194 -22.02 -31.85 -27.47
N GLU A 195 -20.76 -32.12 -27.86
CA GLU A 195 -20.07 -31.41 -28.94
C GLU A 195 -19.74 -32.35 -30.11
N VAL A 196 -20.45 -32.17 -31.22
CA VAL A 196 -20.26 -32.96 -32.45
C VAL A 196 -18.99 -32.50 -33.17
N PRO A 197 -18.07 -33.41 -33.55
CA PRO A 197 -16.90 -33.04 -34.34
C PRO A 197 -17.28 -32.44 -35.70
N GLU A 198 -16.70 -31.28 -36.05
CA GLU A 198 -17.03 -30.54 -37.26
C GLU A 198 -16.81 -31.38 -38.52
N TYR A 199 -15.70 -32.13 -38.54
CA TYR A 199 -15.29 -32.95 -39.67
C TYR A 199 -16.29 -34.07 -39.97
N THR A 200 -16.72 -34.83 -38.95
CA THR A 200 -17.63 -35.96 -39.13
C THR A 200 -19.02 -35.53 -39.53
N LEU A 201 -19.50 -34.42 -38.98
CA LEU A 201 -20.79 -33.85 -39.35
C LEU A 201 -20.81 -33.45 -40.84
N LEU A 202 -19.75 -32.82 -41.34
CA LEU A 202 -19.61 -32.49 -42.77
C LEU A 202 -19.51 -33.75 -43.64
N ARG A 203 -18.74 -34.76 -43.21
CA ARG A 203 -18.63 -36.04 -43.93
C ARG A 203 -19.99 -36.73 -44.07
N CYS A 204 -20.75 -36.84 -42.98
CA CYS A 204 -22.07 -37.47 -42.98
C CYS A 204 -23.06 -36.68 -43.82
N ALA A 205 -23.10 -35.35 -43.70
CA ALA A 205 -23.98 -34.51 -44.51
C ALA A 205 -23.69 -34.66 -46.01
N LEU A 206 -22.42 -34.59 -46.42
CA LEU A 206 -22.05 -34.81 -47.83
C LEU A 206 -22.33 -36.25 -48.29
N GLY A 207 -22.18 -37.23 -47.40
CA GLY A 207 -22.55 -38.62 -47.65
C GLY A 207 -24.04 -38.81 -47.95
N GLU A 208 -24.91 -38.09 -47.23
CA GLU A 208 -26.36 -38.09 -47.49
C GLU A 208 -26.68 -37.49 -48.86
N PHE A 209 -26.12 -36.32 -49.19
CA PHE A 209 -26.32 -35.70 -50.52
C PHE A 209 -25.86 -36.61 -51.66
N ALA A 210 -24.72 -37.28 -51.48
CA ALA A 210 -24.21 -38.25 -52.44
C ALA A 210 -25.13 -39.48 -52.59
N ALA A 211 -25.74 -39.96 -51.50
CA ALA A 211 -26.70 -41.06 -51.52
C ALA A 211 -28.04 -40.66 -52.18
N GLU A 212 -28.46 -39.41 -52.01
CA GLU A 212 -29.64 -38.82 -52.66
C GLU A 212 -29.40 -38.44 -54.13
N GLY A 213 -28.14 -38.42 -54.58
CA GLY A 213 -27.76 -38.05 -55.95
C GLY A 213 -27.89 -36.55 -56.25
N THR A 214 -27.97 -35.71 -55.21
CA THR A 214 -28.11 -34.26 -55.33
C THR A 214 -26.74 -33.59 -55.16
N GLU A 215 -26.48 -32.54 -55.94
CA GLU A 215 -25.25 -31.76 -55.79
C GLU A 215 -25.27 -30.97 -54.46
N ALA A 216 -24.25 -31.18 -53.63
CA ALA A 216 -24.12 -30.51 -52.34
C ALA A 216 -23.59 -29.09 -52.53
N SER A 217 -24.48 -28.14 -52.84
CA SER A 217 -24.14 -26.72 -52.82
C SER A 217 -23.94 -26.23 -51.38
N THR A 218 -23.09 -25.23 -51.19
CA THR A 218 -22.83 -24.63 -49.87
C THR A 218 -24.13 -24.23 -49.15
N SER A 219 -25.05 -23.57 -49.86
CA SER A 219 -26.32 -23.12 -49.29
C SER A 219 -27.23 -24.27 -48.89
N ALA A 220 -27.38 -25.29 -49.77
CA ALA A 220 -28.20 -26.47 -49.48
C ALA A 220 -27.64 -27.28 -48.30
N LEU A 221 -26.32 -27.39 -48.19
CA LEU A 221 -25.64 -28.07 -47.09
C LEU A 221 -25.98 -27.41 -45.74
N PHE A 222 -25.78 -26.10 -45.62
CA PHE A 222 -26.06 -25.40 -44.36
C PHE A 222 -27.55 -25.32 -44.04
N GLU A 223 -28.43 -25.22 -45.04
CA GLU A 223 -29.87 -25.27 -44.83
C GLU A 223 -30.30 -26.64 -44.28
N ARG A 224 -29.75 -27.72 -44.83
CA ARG A 224 -30.00 -29.09 -44.33
C ARG A 224 -29.48 -29.27 -42.91
N LEU A 225 -28.27 -28.80 -42.60
CA LEU A 225 -27.71 -28.86 -41.25
C LEU A 225 -28.54 -28.06 -40.24
N ARG A 226 -29.00 -26.85 -40.60
CA ARG A 226 -29.90 -26.04 -39.76
C ARG A 226 -31.24 -26.74 -39.51
N SER A 227 -31.78 -27.43 -40.51
CA SER A 227 -33.03 -28.18 -40.35
C SER A 227 -32.93 -29.33 -39.33
N LYS A 228 -31.73 -29.92 -39.19
CA LYS A 228 -31.45 -31.06 -38.31
C LYS A 228 -30.94 -30.66 -36.93
N ILE A 229 -30.20 -29.56 -36.85
CA ILE A 229 -29.51 -29.12 -35.65
C ILE A 229 -30.00 -27.71 -35.29
N PRO A 230 -31.06 -27.59 -34.48
CA PRO A 230 -31.63 -26.30 -34.11
C PRO A 230 -30.67 -25.44 -33.26
N SER A 231 -29.61 -26.02 -32.69
CA SER A 231 -28.58 -25.27 -31.97
C SER A 231 -27.73 -24.36 -32.88
N LEU A 232 -27.76 -24.55 -34.20
CA LEU A 232 -27.05 -23.69 -35.16
C LEU A 232 -27.62 -22.25 -35.25
N ASP A 233 -28.88 -22.05 -34.87
CA ASP A 233 -29.51 -20.71 -34.90
C ASP A 233 -29.21 -19.87 -33.65
N THR A 234 -28.52 -20.45 -32.68
CA THR A 234 -28.05 -19.75 -31.47
C THR A 234 -26.81 -18.89 -31.79
N PRO A 235 -26.48 -17.87 -30.98
CA PRO A 235 -25.25 -17.09 -31.18
C PRO A 235 -23.98 -17.94 -31.09
N GLU A 236 -23.99 -19.02 -30.30
CA GLU A 236 -22.91 -20.01 -30.25
C GLU A 236 -22.87 -20.85 -31.54
N GLY A 237 -24.03 -21.16 -32.10
CA GLY A 237 -24.22 -21.81 -33.39
C GLY A 237 -23.62 -21.05 -34.56
N LEU A 238 -23.63 -19.71 -34.55
CA LEU A 238 -22.97 -18.90 -35.58
C LEU A 238 -21.44 -19.07 -35.58
N ALA A 239 -20.83 -19.09 -34.40
CA ALA A 239 -19.39 -19.35 -34.26
C ALA A 239 -19.05 -20.79 -34.70
N TYR A 240 -19.93 -21.75 -34.40
CA TYR A 240 -19.80 -23.12 -34.87
C TYR A 240 -19.97 -23.25 -36.40
N GLN A 241 -20.90 -22.49 -37.00
CA GLN A 241 -21.05 -22.42 -38.46
C GLN A 241 -19.78 -21.88 -39.13
N GLU A 242 -19.13 -20.88 -38.54
CA GLU A 242 -17.85 -20.38 -39.04
C GLU A 242 -16.74 -21.43 -38.91
N ARG A 243 -16.71 -22.19 -37.82
CA ARG A 243 -15.80 -23.34 -37.66
C ARG A 243 -16.03 -24.40 -38.74
N LEU A 244 -17.28 -24.79 -38.99
CA LEU A 244 -17.63 -25.73 -40.06
C LEU A 244 -17.17 -25.24 -41.42
N TRP A 245 -17.42 -23.96 -41.74
CA TRP A 245 -16.94 -23.36 -42.98
C TRP A 245 -15.41 -23.35 -43.10
N ARG A 246 -14.70 -23.03 -42.00
CA ARG A 246 -13.25 -23.12 -41.96
C ARG A 246 -12.75 -24.54 -42.14
N THR A 247 -13.38 -25.54 -41.52
CA THR A 247 -13.01 -26.96 -41.69
C THR A 247 -13.23 -27.42 -43.13
N LEU A 248 -14.36 -27.03 -43.74
CA LEU A 248 -14.71 -27.37 -45.11
C LEU A 248 -13.75 -26.74 -46.14
N THR A 249 -13.25 -25.53 -45.88
CA THR A 249 -12.29 -24.84 -46.77
C THR A 249 -10.82 -25.17 -46.49
N SER A 250 -10.46 -25.54 -45.27
CA SER A 250 -9.06 -25.80 -44.87
C SER A 250 -8.65 -27.27 -44.98
N SER A 251 -9.61 -28.20 -44.95
CA SER A 251 -9.30 -29.63 -44.94
C SER A 251 -9.19 -30.22 -46.35
N SER A 252 -8.18 -31.06 -46.52
CA SER A 252 -7.84 -31.67 -47.82
C SER A 252 -8.87 -32.64 -48.44
N PRO A 253 -9.75 -33.35 -47.70
CA PRO A 253 -10.64 -34.33 -48.30
C PRO A 253 -11.95 -33.75 -48.86
N PHE A 254 -12.24 -32.47 -48.58
CA PHE A 254 -13.36 -31.76 -49.21
C PHE A 254 -12.85 -30.97 -50.41
N THR A 255 -13.22 -31.43 -51.61
CA THR A 255 -12.81 -30.80 -52.86
C THR A 255 -13.95 -29.95 -53.42
N PRO A 256 -13.76 -28.63 -53.56
CA PRO A 256 -14.70 -27.76 -54.25
C PRO A 256 -14.56 -27.93 -55.77
N SER A 257 -15.68 -28.09 -56.48
CA SER A 257 -15.67 -28.24 -57.94
C SER A 257 -15.33 -26.94 -58.68
N ASP A 258 -15.71 -25.78 -58.14
CA ASP A 258 -15.43 -24.48 -58.74
C ASP A 258 -15.27 -23.39 -57.66
N LEU A 259 -14.05 -22.88 -57.50
CA LEU A 259 -13.72 -21.80 -56.55
C LEU A 259 -14.10 -20.41 -57.06
N SER A 260 -14.46 -20.27 -58.34
CA SER A 260 -14.69 -18.96 -58.97
C SER A 260 -16.07 -18.38 -58.69
N HIS A 261 -17.05 -19.23 -58.33
CA HIS A 261 -18.41 -18.84 -57.98
C HIS A 261 -18.83 -19.47 -56.64
N PRO A 262 -18.72 -18.72 -55.51
CA PRO A 262 -18.96 -19.28 -54.18
C PRO A 262 -20.41 -19.74 -53.94
N GLU A 263 -21.38 -19.17 -54.67
CA GLU A 263 -22.80 -19.50 -54.54
C GLU A 263 -23.21 -20.78 -55.29
N SER A 264 -22.41 -21.20 -56.28
CA SER A 264 -22.62 -22.45 -57.05
C SER A 264 -21.55 -23.49 -56.79
N CYS A 265 -20.70 -23.29 -55.76
CA CYS A 265 -19.64 -24.22 -55.42
C CYS A 265 -20.24 -25.51 -54.87
N THR A 266 -20.07 -26.60 -55.64
CA THR A 266 -20.45 -27.94 -55.22
C THR A 266 -19.29 -28.60 -54.49
N TRP A 267 -19.61 -29.24 -53.37
CA TRP A 267 -18.63 -29.90 -52.51
C TRP A 267 -18.71 -31.40 -52.69
N THR A 268 -17.54 -32.01 -52.84
CA THR A 268 -17.40 -33.47 -52.91
C THR A 268 -16.49 -33.94 -51.80
N TYR A 269 -16.89 -35.03 -51.15
CA TYR A 269 -16.04 -35.71 -50.18
C TYR A 269 -15.32 -36.86 -50.88
N THR A 270 -13.99 -36.78 -50.92
CA THR A 270 -13.16 -37.90 -51.38
C THR A 270 -12.47 -38.52 -50.18
N PRO A 271 -12.76 -39.79 -49.83
CA PRO A 271 -12.13 -40.42 -48.68
C PRO A 271 -10.63 -40.51 -48.92
N PRO A 272 -9.79 -40.11 -47.94
CA PRO A 272 -8.35 -40.18 -48.10
C PRO A 272 -7.94 -41.62 -48.36
N PRO A 273 -6.97 -41.87 -49.28
CA PRO A 273 -6.49 -43.21 -49.53
C PRO A 273 -5.95 -43.82 -48.23
N PRO A 274 -6.13 -45.13 -47.99
CA PRO A 274 -5.67 -45.78 -46.77
C PRO A 274 -4.16 -45.54 -46.64
N ARG A 275 -3.77 -44.84 -45.56
CA ARG A 275 -2.38 -44.44 -45.32
C ARG A 275 -1.53 -45.71 -45.24
N ALA A 276 -0.49 -45.80 -46.08
CA ALA A 276 0.47 -46.89 -45.99
C ALA A 276 1.09 -46.89 -44.57
N PRO A 277 1.33 -48.07 -43.97
CA PRO A 277 1.91 -48.15 -42.62
C PRO A 277 3.26 -47.43 -42.62
N SER A 278 3.49 -46.57 -41.62
CA SER A 278 4.76 -45.87 -41.47
C SER A 278 5.91 -46.88 -41.40
N ALA A 279 7.12 -46.49 -41.83
CA ALA A 279 8.29 -47.37 -41.73
C ALA A 279 8.53 -47.89 -40.29
N LEU A 280 8.17 -47.08 -39.29
CA LEU A 280 8.18 -47.48 -37.88
C LEU A 280 7.09 -48.50 -37.55
N ALA A 281 5.85 -48.32 -38.01
CA ALA A 281 4.81 -49.33 -37.82
C ALA A 281 5.14 -50.65 -38.54
N ALA A 282 5.77 -50.57 -39.71
CA ALA A 282 6.25 -51.74 -40.45
C ALA A 282 7.41 -52.44 -39.75
N THR A 283 8.37 -51.70 -39.18
CA THR A 283 9.48 -52.29 -38.41
C THR A 283 9.02 -52.81 -37.05
N LEU A 284 8.07 -52.16 -36.38
CA LEU A 284 7.47 -52.65 -35.13
C LEU A 284 6.61 -53.89 -35.37
N SER A 285 5.86 -53.96 -36.47
CA SER A 285 5.11 -55.17 -36.81
C SER A 285 6.05 -56.32 -37.20
N ALA A 286 7.13 -56.02 -37.93
CA ALA A 286 8.19 -56.97 -38.25
C ALA A 286 8.97 -57.42 -37.00
N LEU A 287 9.20 -56.52 -36.04
CA LEU A 287 9.86 -56.84 -34.77
C LEU A 287 8.90 -57.63 -33.88
N HIS A 288 7.64 -57.24 -33.78
CA HIS A 288 6.60 -57.98 -33.07
C HIS A 288 6.46 -59.41 -33.60
N SER A 289 6.54 -59.60 -34.93
CA SER A 289 6.51 -60.94 -35.52
C SER A 289 7.84 -61.70 -35.40
N ALA A 290 8.96 -61.00 -35.26
CA ALA A 290 10.27 -61.60 -35.01
C ALA A 290 10.53 -61.92 -33.52
N LEU A 291 9.82 -61.28 -32.59
CA LEU A 291 9.92 -61.61 -31.17
C LEU A 291 9.28 -62.98 -30.93
N PRO A 292 9.97 -63.92 -30.26
CA PRO A 292 9.36 -65.17 -29.84
C PRO A 292 8.19 -64.85 -28.92
N GLU A 293 7.03 -65.43 -29.22
CA GLU A 293 5.81 -65.29 -28.42
C GLU A 293 6.15 -65.63 -26.96
N PRO A 294 6.00 -64.68 -26.01
CA PRO A 294 6.47 -64.90 -24.66
C PRO A 294 5.64 -66.02 -24.02
N ALA A 295 6.31 -67.14 -23.71
CA ALA A 295 5.76 -68.15 -22.82
C ALA A 295 5.26 -67.44 -21.57
N GLN A 296 3.96 -67.61 -21.28
CA GLN A 296 3.23 -66.96 -20.19
C GLN A 296 3.91 -67.26 -18.85
N THR A 297 4.85 -66.40 -18.47
CA THR A 297 5.42 -66.36 -17.13
C THR A 297 5.02 -65.01 -16.52
N PRO A 298 4.59 -64.98 -15.25
CA PRO A 298 4.01 -63.79 -14.64
C PRO A 298 5.04 -62.65 -14.56
N ARG A 299 4.90 -61.72 -15.52
CA ARG A 299 5.82 -60.64 -15.91
C ARG A 299 6.13 -59.60 -14.81
N TYR A 300 5.43 -59.66 -13.68
CA TYR A 300 5.55 -58.69 -12.59
C TYR A 300 6.19 -59.24 -11.32
N GLN A 301 6.63 -60.50 -11.29
CA GLN A 301 7.23 -61.07 -10.08
C GLN A 301 8.45 -60.27 -9.63
N HIS A 302 9.34 -59.88 -10.55
CA HIS A 302 10.55 -59.13 -10.19
C HIS A 302 10.27 -57.68 -9.77
N THR A 303 9.29 -57.01 -10.38
CA THR A 303 8.91 -55.64 -10.00
C THR A 303 8.12 -55.60 -8.70
N GLN A 304 7.27 -56.59 -8.46
CA GLN A 304 6.57 -56.74 -7.18
C GLN A 304 7.55 -57.10 -6.06
N GLN A 305 8.54 -57.94 -6.34
CA GLN A 305 9.63 -58.25 -5.41
C GLN A 305 10.46 -56.99 -5.09
N ALA A 306 10.86 -56.22 -6.11
CA ALA A 306 11.63 -54.98 -5.91
C ALA A 306 10.85 -53.91 -5.13
N LEU A 307 9.54 -53.77 -5.37
CA LEU A 307 8.69 -52.86 -4.61
C LEU A 307 8.49 -53.33 -3.16
N ALA A 308 8.37 -54.63 -2.94
CA ALA A 308 8.30 -55.19 -1.58
C ALA A 308 9.61 -54.94 -0.81
N ASP A 309 10.76 -55.16 -1.45
CA ASP A 309 12.08 -54.93 -0.85
C ASP A 309 12.29 -53.44 -0.51
N PHE A 310 11.90 -52.53 -1.41
CA PHE A 310 12.00 -51.08 -1.18
C PHE A 310 11.08 -50.59 -0.04
N THR A 311 9.86 -51.12 0.03
CA THR A 311 8.91 -50.77 1.11
C THR A 311 9.41 -51.29 2.46
N GLY A 312 10.05 -52.48 2.49
CA GLY A 312 10.72 -53.01 3.68
C GLY A 312 11.89 -52.14 4.13
N TYR A 313 12.67 -51.60 3.20
CA TYR A 313 13.76 -50.67 3.52
C TYR A 313 13.26 -49.36 4.15
N LEU A 314 12.23 -48.74 3.55
CA LEU A 314 11.64 -47.49 4.07
C LEU A 314 11.00 -47.65 5.45
N THR A 315 10.26 -48.74 5.67
CA THR A 315 9.65 -49.03 6.99
C THR A 315 10.72 -49.24 8.05
N THR A 316 11.81 -49.94 7.73
CA THR A 316 12.94 -50.11 8.66
C THR A 316 13.56 -48.76 9.04
N HIS A 317 13.76 -47.86 8.07
CA HIS A 317 14.31 -46.52 8.34
C HIS A 317 13.35 -45.61 9.13
N ALA A 318 12.05 -45.68 8.86
CA ALA A 318 11.04 -44.86 9.53
C ALA A 318 10.85 -45.24 11.01
N TYR A 319 10.95 -46.52 11.35
CA TYR A 319 10.81 -46.96 12.75
C TYR A 319 12.14 -46.99 13.51
N ALA A 320 13.29 -47.10 12.85
CA ALA A 320 14.60 -46.98 13.50
C ALA A 320 14.90 -45.53 13.96
N SER A 321 14.35 -44.52 13.27
CA SER A 321 14.55 -43.11 13.63
C SER A 321 13.63 -42.61 14.75
N ALA A 322 12.58 -43.35 15.11
CA ALA A 322 11.67 -42.99 16.19
C ALA A 322 12.26 -43.21 17.60
N THR A 323 13.36 -43.97 17.75
CA THR A 323 14.01 -44.18 19.06
C THR A 323 14.87 -42.98 19.50
N PHE A 324 15.06 -41.96 18.66
CA PHE A 324 15.84 -40.76 19.01
C PHE A 324 15.01 -39.62 19.64
N LEU A 325 13.69 -39.78 19.77
CA LEU A 325 12.79 -38.75 20.34
C LEU A 325 12.44 -39.02 21.81
N GLN A 326 13.39 -39.51 22.60
CA GLN A 326 13.25 -39.55 24.05
C GLN A 326 14.52 -39.07 24.74
N GLY A 327 14.72 -37.76 24.75
CA GLY A 327 15.54 -37.09 25.76
C GLY A 327 16.44 -35.97 25.24
N SER A 328 16.36 -34.84 25.93
CA SER A 328 17.37 -33.77 26.00
C SER A 328 17.28 -32.67 24.93
N ASP A 329 16.46 -31.68 25.25
CA ASP A 329 16.90 -30.31 25.60
C ASP A 329 18.21 -29.80 24.97
N TYR A 330 18.07 -28.67 24.26
CA TYR A 330 19.09 -27.67 23.90
C TYR A 330 20.44 -28.18 23.34
N GLY A 331 20.51 -28.32 22.02
CA GLY A 331 21.78 -28.43 21.30
C GLY A 331 21.61 -28.35 19.80
N PHE A 332 21.92 -27.18 19.23
CA PHE A 332 22.13 -26.97 17.80
C PHE A 332 23.08 -28.06 17.27
N SER A 333 22.64 -28.97 16.40
CA SER A 333 23.52 -30.00 15.82
C SER A 333 23.24 -30.24 14.35
N GLU A 334 24.13 -29.66 13.56
CA GLU A 334 24.89 -30.12 12.40
C GLU A 334 24.98 -31.65 12.08
N THR A 335 24.10 -32.52 12.59
CA THR A 335 24.25 -33.99 12.45
C THR A 335 23.85 -34.54 11.08
N GLY A 336 22.93 -33.89 10.35
CA GLY A 336 22.46 -34.41 9.07
C GLY A 336 23.52 -34.38 7.96
N GLU A 337 24.37 -33.35 7.91
CA GLU A 337 25.40 -33.26 6.87
C GLU A 337 26.58 -34.19 7.13
N ASP A 338 26.93 -34.43 8.39
CA ASP A 338 28.07 -35.28 8.75
C ASP A 338 27.76 -36.76 8.59
N GLU A 339 26.48 -37.15 8.72
CA GLU A 339 26.01 -38.50 8.42
C GLU A 339 26.03 -38.77 6.91
N VAL A 340 25.57 -37.82 6.09
CA VAL A 340 25.66 -37.89 4.62
C VAL A 340 27.12 -37.91 4.15
N LYS A 341 28.01 -37.12 4.76
CA LYS A 341 29.46 -37.18 4.45
C LYS A 341 30.07 -38.52 4.83
N ARG A 342 29.60 -39.15 5.91
CA ARG A 342 30.08 -40.47 6.34
C ARG A 342 29.58 -41.59 5.41
N GLU A 343 28.34 -41.54 4.97
CA GLU A 343 27.78 -42.45 3.96
C GLU A 343 28.46 -42.30 2.60
N ILE A 344 28.67 -41.08 2.11
CA ILE A 344 29.40 -40.83 0.85
C ILE A 344 30.82 -41.37 0.94
N ARG A 345 31.50 -41.23 2.10
CA ARG A 345 32.84 -41.79 2.31
C ARG A 345 32.81 -43.33 2.34
N ALA A 346 31.79 -43.95 2.93
CA ALA A 346 31.63 -45.40 2.96
C ALA A 346 31.32 -45.98 1.56
N LEU A 347 30.41 -45.35 0.81
CA LEU A 347 30.07 -45.74 -0.57
C LEU A 347 31.28 -45.60 -1.50
N LYS A 348 32.08 -44.54 -1.33
CA LYS A 348 33.30 -44.34 -2.12
C LYS A 348 34.37 -45.40 -1.81
N GLY A 349 34.47 -45.84 -0.56
CA GLY A 349 35.33 -46.97 -0.16
C GLY A 349 34.86 -48.31 -0.74
N LEU A 350 33.55 -48.53 -0.80
CA LEU A 350 32.96 -49.75 -1.35
C LEU A 350 33.16 -49.87 -2.88
N VAL A 351 33.03 -48.76 -3.60
CA VAL A 351 33.21 -48.72 -5.06
C VAL A 351 34.68 -48.93 -5.46
N LEU A 352 35.63 -48.42 -4.67
CA LEU A 352 37.06 -48.64 -4.92
C LEU A 352 37.50 -50.08 -4.65
N ASN A 353 36.85 -50.79 -3.71
CA ASN A 353 37.17 -52.18 -3.39
C ASN A 353 36.56 -53.20 -4.39
N ARG A 354 35.85 -52.73 -5.42
CA ARG A 354 35.26 -53.55 -6.50
C ARG A 354 35.99 -53.39 -7.85
N GLN A 355 36.96 -52.48 -7.94
CA GLN A 355 37.76 -52.23 -9.15
C GLN A 355 39.23 -52.67 -9.01
N GLY A 356 39.62 -53.30 -7.90
CA GLY A 356 40.85 -54.09 -7.77
C GLY A 356 40.48 -55.56 -7.68
#